data_AF-A0A381TQR7-F1
#
_entry.id   AF-A0A381TQR7-F1
#
_cell.length_a   1.000
_cell.length_b   1.000
_cell.length_c   1.000
_cell.angle_alpha   90.00
_cell.angle_beta   90.00
_cell.angle_gamma   90.00
#
_symmetry.space_group_name_H-M   'P 1'
#
loop_
_entity.id
_entity.type
_entity.pdbx_description
1 polymer ?
#
loop_
_entity_poly.entity_id
_entity_poly.type
_entity_poly.pdbx_seq_one_letter_code
_entity_poly.pdbx_strand_id
1 'polypeptide(L)'
;MHQQLPFKRTDRVGQQIKSILGDIVLKHISLNHIGFVTFRSVDVSADLRNAKVFYSVLNPKIKIELIENEMNKLRKAFRKYLGLQLNTKNTPELKFYIDESHKFTEEMDQLFKDIKSEDK
;
A
#
# COMPACT_ATOMS: atom_id res chain seq x y z
N MET A 1 14.34 -0.35 -35.08
CA MET A 1 14.26 -0.79 -33.67
C MET A 1 13.67 0.35 -32.84
N HIS A 2 12.39 0.28 -32.49
CA HIS A 2 11.80 1.23 -31.54
C HIS A 2 12.22 0.82 -30.14
N GLN A 3 13.33 1.37 -29.64
CA GLN A 3 13.65 1.30 -28.20
C GLN A 3 12.65 2.20 -27.44
N GLN A 4 11.47 1.68 -27.13
CA GLN A 4 10.73 2.17 -25.97
C GLN A 4 11.31 1.47 -24.75
N LEU A 5 11.91 2.24 -23.83
CA LEU A 5 11.69 2.17 -22.38
C LEU A 5 12.67 3.10 -21.62
N PRO A 6 12.23 4.31 -21.28
CA PRO A 6 12.45 4.88 -19.97
C PRO A 6 11.15 4.71 -19.17
N PHE A 7 11.22 4.24 -17.92
CA PHE A 7 10.04 4.07 -17.03
C PHE A 7 9.03 5.22 -17.21
N LYS A 8 7.74 4.89 -17.34
CA LYS A 8 6.71 5.92 -17.55
C LYS A 8 6.79 6.89 -16.38
N ARG A 9 6.54 8.18 -16.64
CA ARG A 9 6.57 9.21 -15.59
C ARG A 9 5.68 8.83 -14.39
N THR A 10 4.55 8.18 -14.66
CA THR A 10 3.63 7.62 -13.66
C THR A 10 4.32 6.62 -12.75
N ASP A 11 5.14 5.72 -13.28
CA ASP A 11 5.80 4.65 -12.53
C ASP A 11 6.85 5.23 -11.58
N ARG A 12 7.63 6.21 -12.08
CA ARG A 12 8.62 6.93 -11.26
C ARG A 12 7.97 7.69 -10.10
N VAL A 13 6.85 8.37 -10.38
CA VAL A 13 6.08 9.09 -9.36
C VAL A 13 5.44 8.10 -8.38
N GLY A 14 4.91 6.97 -8.85
CA GLY A 14 4.35 5.93 -8.00
C GLY A 14 5.38 5.38 -7.02
N GLN A 15 6.59 5.06 -7.49
CA GLN A 15 7.67 4.60 -6.63
C GLN A 15 8.10 5.65 -5.60
N GLN A 16 8.15 6.92 -5.99
CA GLN A 16 8.46 8.02 -5.07
C GLN A 16 7.37 8.17 -3.99
N ILE A 17 6.10 8.13 -4.37
CA ILE A 17 4.98 8.18 -3.43
C ILE A 17 5.05 7.00 -2.47
N LYS A 18 5.28 5.78 -2.95
CA LYS A 18 5.43 4.58 -2.12
C LYS A 18 6.49 4.77 -1.04
N SER A 19 7.67 5.26 -1.41
CA SER A 19 8.77 5.52 -0.48
C SER A 19 8.39 6.56 0.57
N ILE A 20 7.81 7.69 0.14
CA ILE A 20 7.38 8.77 1.03
C ILE A 20 6.29 8.30 2.01
N LEU A 21 5.33 7.49 1.55
CA LEU A 21 4.28 6.95 2.41
C LEU A 21 4.86 6.10 3.55
N GLY A 22 5.89 5.30 3.29
CA GLY A 22 6.62 4.57 4.33
C GLY A 22 7.21 5.51 5.39
N ASP A 23 7.89 6.57 4.96
CA ASP A 23 8.45 7.58 5.86
C ASP A 23 7.38 8.31 6.68
N ILE A 24 6.22 8.59 6.08
CA ILE A 24 5.09 9.24 6.75
C ILE A 24 4.55 8.38 7.89
N VAL A 25 4.42 7.06 7.68
CA VAL A 25 3.96 6.15 8.75
C VAL A 25 4.96 6.14 9.91
N LEU A 26 6.26 6.15 9.62
CA LEU A 26 7.29 6.14 10.67
C LEU A 26 7.35 7.45 11.46
N LYS A 27 7.13 8.61 10.81
CA LYS A 27 7.38 9.94 11.41
C LYS A 27 6.12 10.67 11.87
N HIS A 28 4.97 10.41 11.26
CA HIS A 28 3.81 11.32 11.36
C HIS A 28 2.48 10.62 11.62
N ILE A 29 2.28 9.37 11.18
CA ILE A 29 0.98 8.68 11.26
C ILE A 29 1.16 7.29 11.84
N SER A 30 0.75 7.09 13.09
CA SER A 30 0.75 5.77 13.72
C SER A 30 -0.42 4.91 13.24
N LEU A 31 -0.11 3.71 12.74
CA LEU A 31 -1.08 2.70 12.33
C LEU A 31 -1.22 1.56 13.36
N ASN A 32 -0.79 1.78 14.60
CA ASN A 32 -0.70 0.76 15.66
C ASN A 32 -2.02 0.02 15.95
N HIS A 33 -3.17 0.65 15.68
CA HIS A 33 -4.50 0.07 15.89
C HIS A 33 -4.99 -0.77 14.71
N ILE A 34 -4.34 -0.69 13.55
CA ILE A 34 -4.69 -1.46 12.36
C ILE A 34 -3.88 -2.76 12.31
N GLY A 35 -2.57 -2.69 12.56
CA GLY A 35 -1.63 -3.80 12.38
C GLY A 35 -0.34 -3.33 11.75
N PHE A 36 0.48 -4.26 11.26
CA PHE A 36 1.71 -3.91 10.55
C PHE A 36 1.42 -3.72 9.06
N VAL A 37 1.27 -2.46 8.64
CA VAL A 37 0.89 -2.08 7.28
C VAL A 37 2.12 -1.94 6.38
N THR A 38 2.11 -2.59 5.22
CA THR A 38 3.15 -2.49 4.19
C THR A 38 2.57 -2.00 2.87
N PHE A 39 3.10 -0.91 2.31
CA PHE A 39 2.70 -0.43 0.98
C PHE A 39 3.37 -1.27 -0.12
N ARG A 40 2.57 -1.87 -1.01
CA ARG A 40 3.06 -2.77 -2.07
C ARG A 40 3.31 -2.04 -3.38
N SER A 41 2.32 -1.33 -3.89
CA SER A 41 2.39 -0.62 -5.16
C SER A 41 1.56 0.66 -5.12
N VAL A 42 1.88 1.58 -6.04
CA VAL A 42 1.13 2.83 -6.21
C VAL A 42 0.91 3.06 -7.70
N ASP A 43 -0.34 3.00 -8.12
CA ASP A 43 -0.75 3.28 -9.49
C ASP A 43 -1.18 4.73 -9.61
N VAL A 44 -0.45 5.48 -10.43
CA VAL A 44 -0.69 6.91 -10.63
C VAL A 44 -1.39 7.13 -11.95
N SER A 45 -2.44 7.96 -11.95
CA SER A 45 -3.15 8.33 -13.19
C SER A 45 -2.22 9.10 -14.14
N ALA A 46 -2.49 9.03 -15.44
CA ALA A 46 -1.65 9.66 -16.47
C ALA A 46 -1.49 11.19 -16.28
N ASP A 47 -2.50 11.84 -15.69
CA ASP A 47 -2.50 13.28 -15.36
C ASP A 47 -1.82 13.60 -14.02
N LEU A 48 -1.33 12.59 -13.29
CA LEU A 48 -0.71 12.66 -11.97
C LEU A 48 -1.59 13.28 -10.88
N ARG A 49 -2.91 13.29 -11.06
CA ARG A 49 -3.85 13.88 -10.08
C ARG A 49 -4.40 12.86 -9.10
N ASN A 50 -4.34 11.58 -9.40
CA ASN A 50 -4.86 10.51 -8.55
C ASN A 50 -3.81 9.41 -8.39
N ALA A 51 -3.75 8.82 -7.20
CA ALA A 51 -2.90 7.67 -6.91
C ALA A 51 -3.67 6.62 -6.10
N LYS A 52 -3.72 5.39 -6.63
CA LYS A 52 -4.23 4.22 -5.93
C LYS A 52 -3.07 3.55 -5.21
N VAL A 53 -3.18 3.40 -3.90
CA VAL A 53 -2.14 2.82 -3.05
C VAL A 53 -2.60 1.44 -2.62
N PHE A 54 -1.88 0.41 -3.01
CA PHE A 54 -2.14 -0.96 -2.60
C PHE A 54 -1.25 -1.31 -1.42
N TYR A 55 -1.82 -1.92 -0.39
CA TYR A 55 -1.11 -2.28 0.82
C TYR A 55 -1.58 -3.62 1.38
N SER A 56 -0.70 -4.27 2.13
CA SER A 56 -1.03 -5.46 2.92
C SER A 56 -0.92 -5.16 4.40
N VAL A 57 -1.60 -5.96 5.21
CA VAL A 57 -1.58 -5.86 6.67
C VAL A 57 -1.17 -7.21 7.25
N LEU A 58 -0.05 -7.22 7.95
CA LEU A 58 0.38 -8.36 8.74
C LEU A 58 -0.18 -8.21 10.16
N ASN A 59 -0.73 -9.31 10.70
CA ASN A 59 -1.34 -9.37 12.04
C ASN A 59 -2.38 -8.25 12.27
N PRO A 60 -3.49 -8.25 11.52
CA PRO A 60 -4.54 -7.23 11.66
C PRO A 60 -5.10 -7.23 13.08
N LYS A 61 -5.25 -6.05 13.68
CA LYS A 61 -5.81 -5.84 15.03
C LYS A 61 -7.29 -5.49 15.03
N ILE A 62 -7.84 -5.18 13.85
CA ILE A 62 -9.26 -4.96 13.61
C ILE A 62 -9.70 -5.82 12.44
N LYS A 63 -11.02 -5.94 12.26
CA LYS A 63 -11.63 -6.66 11.14
C LYS A 63 -11.13 -6.12 9.79
N ILE A 64 -10.73 -7.02 8.90
CA ILE A 64 -10.15 -6.69 7.59
C ILE A 64 -11.09 -5.78 6.78
N GLU A 65 -12.40 -6.03 6.84
CA GLU A 65 -13.41 -5.27 6.12
C GLU A 65 -13.49 -3.79 6.57
N LEU A 66 -13.01 -3.49 7.78
CA LEU A 66 -12.97 -2.14 8.33
C LEU A 66 -11.66 -1.41 8.03
N ILE A 67 -10.57 -2.14 7.79
CA ILE A 67 -9.23 -1.55 7.65
C ILE A 67 -9.18 -0.57 6.48
N GLU A 68 -9.74 -0.94 5.32
CA GLU A 68 -9.73 -0.07 4.16
C GLU A 68 -10.45 1.26 4.42
N ASN A 69 -11.56 1.22 5.16
CA ASN A 69 -12.28 2.42 5.56
C ASN A 69 -11.43 3.29 6.50
N GLU A 70 -10.80 2.70 7.52
CA GLU A 70 -9.91 3.43 8.44
C GLU A 70 -8.71 4.06 7.72
N MET A 71 -8.05 3.33 6.82
CA MET A 71 -6.96 3.86 6.00
C MET A 71 -7.42 5.03 5.12
N ASN A 72 -8.60 4.93 4.51
CA ASN A 72 -9.13 6.00 3.66
C ASN A 72 -9.59 7.24 4.47
N LYS A 73 -9.93 7.12 5.76
CA LYS A 73 -10.12 8.31 6.63
C LYS A 73 -8.83 9.11 6.79
N LEU A 74 -7.68 8.44 6.82
CA LEU A 74 -6.37 9.07 6.97
C LEU A 74 -5.82 9.70 5.67
N ARG A 75 -6.49 9.52 4.52
CA ARG A 75 -5.99 9.99 3.20
C ARG A 75 -5.60 11.45 3.15
N LYS A 76 -6.34 12.33 3.84
CA LYS A 76 -6.04 13.77 3.90
C LYS A 76 -4.76 14.05 4.66
N ALA A 77 -4.53 13.33 5.76
CA ALA A 77 -3.31 13.45 6.55
C ALA A 77 -2.10 12.94 5.73
N PHE A 78 -2.20 11.78 5.11
CA PHE A 78 -1.17 11.27 4.21
C PHE A 78 -0.87 12.25 3.06
N ARG A 79 -1.90 12.76 2.39
CA ARG A 79 -1.76 13.74 1.30
C ARG A 79 -1.05 15.02 1.77
N LYS A 80 -1.37 15.51 2.98
CA LYS A 80 -0.70 16.69 3.56
C LYS A 80 0.80 16.48 3.67
N TYR A 81 1.25 15.38 4.29
CA TYR A 81 2.68 15.11 4.45
C TYR A 81 3.35 14.73 3.14
N LEU A 82 2.63 14.04 2.24
CA LEU A 82 3.13 13.73 0.91
C LEU A 82 3.46 15.01 0.14
N GLY A 83 2.60 16.03 0.19
CA GLY A 83 2.84 17.31 -0.48
C GLY A 83 4.07 18.08 0.03
N LEU A 84 4.55 17.80 1.24
CA LEU A 84 5.78 18.42 1.78
C LEU A 84 7.06 17.77 1.22
N GLN A 85 6.98 16.54 0.71
CA GLN A 85 8.14 15.76 0.25
C GLN A 85 8.10 15.46 -1.25
N LEU A 86 6.91 15.43 -1.85
CA LEU A 86 6.71 15.13 -3.27
C LEU A 86 6.87 16.40 -4.11
N ASN A 87 7.94 16.46 -4.88
CA ASN A 87 8.27 17.57 -5.77
C ASN A 87 7.46 17.52 -7.09
N THR A 88 6.14 17.62 -7.02
CA THR A 88 5.23 17.69 -8.18
C THR A 88 4.38 18.95 -8.14
N LYS A 89 3.95 19.44 -9.32
CA LYS A 89 3.09 20.62 -9.43
C LYS A 89 1.80 20.49 -8.62
N ASN A 90 1.20 19.30 -8.63
CA ASN A 90 0.04 18.94 -7.84
C ASN A 90 0.35 17.69 -7.03
N THR A 91 -0.08 17.65 -5.77
CA THR A 91 -0.09 16.41 -5.00
C THR A 91 -1.26 15.53 -5.48
N PRO A 92 -1.06 14.23 -5.77
CA PRO A 92 -2.15 13.34 -6.16
C PRO A 92 -3.12 13.05 -5.02
N GLU A 93 -4.41 12.89 -5.32
CA GLU A 93 -5.41 12.39 -4.36
C GLU A 93 -5.14 10.91 -4.10
N LEU A 94 -5.08 10.55 -2.82
CA LEU A 94 -4.75 9.19 -2.40
C LEU A 94 -6.03 8.39 -2.14
N LYS A 95 -6.05 7.16 -2.63
CA LYS A 95 -7.06 6.16 -2.27
C LYS A 95 -6.37 4.85 -1.95
N PHE A 96 -6.66 4.29 -0.78
CA PHE A 96 -6.02 3.08 -0.29
C PHE A 96 -6.89 1.87 -0.59
N TYR A 97 -6.24 0.78 -1.01
CA TYR A 97 -6.85 -0.49 -1.35
C TYR A 97 -6.08 -1.62 -0.67
N ILE A 98 -6.79 -2.50 0.03
CA ILE A 98 -6.13 -3.67 0.59
C ILE A 98 -5.82 -4.66 -0.54
N ASP A 99 -4.61 -5.20 -0.53
CA ASP A 99 -4.18 -6.25 -1.45
C ASP A 99 -4.64 -7.61 -0.91
N GLU A 100 -5.72 -8.14 -1.48
CA GLU A 100 -6.29 -9.44 -1.09
C GLU A 100 -5.45 -10.64 -1.54
N SER A 101 -4.37 -10.43 -2.30
CA SER A 101 -3.55 -11.53 -2.84
C SER A 101 -2.87 -12.41 -1.76
N HIS A 102 -2.87 -12.00 -0.49
CA HIS A 102 -2.28 -12.75 0.62
C HIS A 102 -3.21 -13.77 1.30
N LYS A 103 -4.53 -13.73 1.09
CA LYS A 103 -5.46 -14.70 1.71
C LYS A 103 -5.08 -16.16 1.40
N PHE A 104 -4.48 -16.38 0.24
CA PHE A 104 -4.05 -17.70 -0.22
C PHE A 104 -2.92 -18.30 0.63
N THR A 105 -2.04 -17.50 1.25
CA THR A 105 -0.87 -18.03 1.98
C THR A 105 -1.22 -18.60 3.35
N GLU A 106 -2.18 -18.02 4.06
CA GLU A 106 -2.60 -18.55 5.38
C GLU A 106 -3.38 -19.87 5.25
N GLU A 107 -4.20 -20.02 4.21
CA GLU A 107 -4.85 -21.29 3.85
C GLU A 107 -3.81 -22.35 3.46
N MET A 108 -2.80 -21.97 2.67
CA MET A 108 -1.69 -22.86 2.31
C MET A 108 -0.88 -23.29 3.54
N ASP A 109 -0.54 -22.37 4.46
CA ASP A 109 0.22 -22.68 5.67
C ASP A 109 -0.57 -23.59 6.64
N GLN A 110 -1.90 -23.46 6.70
CA GLN A 110 -2.74 -24.43 7.40
C GLN A 110 -2.73 -25.80 6.71
N LEU A 111 -2.91 -25.83 5.38
CA LEU A 111 -2.86 -27.08 4.61
C LEU A 111 -1.50 -27.79 4.74
N PHE A 112 -0.39 -27.04 4.74
CA PHE A 112 0.96 -27.58 4.94
C PHE A 112 1.22 -28.06 6.38
N LYS A 113 0.54 -27.48 7.38
CA LYS A 113 0.59 -28.00 8.76
C LYS A 113 -0.18 -29.30 8.89
N ASP A 114 -1.34 -29.41 8.26
CA ASP A 114 -2.20 -30.60 8.33
C ASP A 114 -1.53 -31.81 7.66
N ILE A 115 -0.87 -31.62 6.52
CA ILE A 115 -0.10 -32.68 5.83
C ILE A 115 1.07 -33.18 6.69
N LYS A 116 1.75 -32.31 7.45
CA LYS A 116 2.85 -32.72 8.34
C LYS A 116 2.39 -33.47 9.59
N SER A 117 1.10 -33.38 9.95
CA SER A 117 0.53 -34.13 11.06
C SER A 117 0.06 -35.54 10.70
N GLU A 118 -0.11 -35.85 9.42
CA GLU A 118 -0.51 -37.20 8.95
C GLU A 118 0.68 -38.16 8.76
N ASP A 119 1.92 -37.67 8.78
CA ASP A 119 3.16 -38.48 8.71
C ASP A 119 3.66 -38.94 10.11
N LYS A 120 2.76 -39.12 11.09
CA LYS A 120 3.07 -39.72 12.40
C LYS A 120 2.23 -40.94 12.71
#